data_AF-A0A6N6P5X6-F1
#
_entry.id   AF-A0A6N6P5X6-F1
#
_cell.length_a   1.000
_cell.length_b   1.000
_cell.length_c   1.000
_cell.angle_alpha   90.00
_cell.angle_beta   90.00
_cell.angle_gamma   90.00
#
_symmetry.space_group_name_H-M   'P 1'
#
loop_
_entity.id
_entity.type
_entity.pdbx_description
1 polymer ?
#
loop_
_entity_poly.entity_id
_entity_poly.type
_entity_poly.pdbx_seq_one_letter_code
_entity_poly.pdbx_strand_id
1 'polypeptide(L)'
;MATTKAPAKKTSSAIKRARQGELRHARNTSVISRLKTTEKKFRAALEVGVDEAKVIYKSLTSALDKAAKQGVIHKNAAARKKSRLNTRLAGGAQAAVVAKPKKTAVKKVVAKAKAKLKPRKK
;
A
#
# COMPACT_ATOMS: atom_id res chain seq x y z
N MET A 1 10.57 -47.50 -23.21
CA MET A 1 10.87 -47.70 -21.77
C MET A 1 11.20 -46.34 -21.17
N ALA A 2 10.32 -45.76 -20.34
CA ALA A 2 10.51 -44.43 -19.79
C ALA A 2 11.52 -44.46 -18.64
N THR A 3 12.63 -43.73 -18.78
CA THR A 3 13.62 -43.56 -17.70
C THR A 3 13.09 -42.58 -16.66
N THR A 4 12.37 -43.07 -15.65
CA THR A 4 11.97 -42.28 -14.47
C THR A 4 13.18 -42.08 -13.56
N LYS A 5 14.04 -41.10 -13.90
CA LYS A 5 15.13 -40.68 -13.01
C LYS A 5 14.54 -40.14 -11.71
N ALA A 6 14.82 -40.80 -10.58
CA ALA A 6 14.39 -40.36 -9.26
C ALA A 6 14.78 -38.88 -9.00
N PRO A 7 13.92 -38.07 -8.37
CA PRO A 7 14.23 -36.67 -8.13
C PRO A 7 15.47 -36.57 -7.24
N ALA A 8 16.51 -35.91 -7.74
CA ALA A 8 17.77 -35.75 -7.02
C ALA A 8 17.52 -35.13 -5.63
N LYS A 9 18.11 -35.73 -4.58
CA LYS A 9 18.06 -35.22 -3.21
C LYS A 9 18.54 -33.77 -3.22
N LYS A 10 17.66 -32.84 -2.79
CA LYS A 10 18.00 -31.41 -2.73
C LYS A 10 19.24 -31.23 -1.84
N THR A 11 20.25 -30.53 -2.35
CA THR A 11 21.45 -30.18 -1.57
C THR A 11 21.04 -29.37 -0.33
N SER A 12 21.78 -29.54 0.77
CA SER A 12 21.47 -28.88 2.05
C SER A 12 21.35 -27.34 1.92
N SER A 13 22.14 -26.74 1.04
CA SER A 13 22.08 -25.32 0.68
C SER A 13 20.76 -24.92 -0.01
N ALA A 14 20.24 -25.75 -0.92
CA ALA A 14 18.98 -25.51 -1.61
C ALA A 14 17.78 -25.53 -0.64
N ILE A 15 17.75 -26.47 0.31
CA ILE A 15 16.71 -26.55 1.34
C ILE A 15 16.73 -25.28 2.22
N LYS A 16 17.92 -24.82 2.61
CA LYS A 16 18.09 -23.57 3.38
C LYS A 16 17.56 -22.36 2.61
N ARG A 17 17.86 -22.26 1.31
CA ARG A 17 17.39 -21.16 0.45
C ARG A 17 15.87 -21.16 0.29
N ALA A 18 15.24 -22.34 0.16
CA ALA A 18 13.78 -22.45 0.10
C ALA A 18 13.11 -21.88 1.35
N ARG A 19 13.56 -22.31 2.54
CA ARG A 19 13.05 -21.81 3.83
C ARG A 19 13.23 -20.29 3.97
N GLN A 20 14.40 -19.76 3.58
CA GLN A 20 14.64 -18.31 3.60
C GLN A 20 13.73 -17.56 2.61
N GLY A 21 13.48 -18.16 1.44
CA GLY A 21 12.59 -17.63 0.41
C GLY A 21 11.17 -17.46 0.92
N GLU A 22 10.61 -18.49 1.55
CA GLU A 22 9.26 -18.47 2.13
C GLU A 22 9.10 -17.36 3.19
N LEU A 23 10.06 -17.25 4.10
CA LEU A 23 10.05 -16.22 5.15
C LEU A 23 10.18 -14.80 4.59
N ARG A 24 10.95 -14.60 3.52
CA ARG A 24 11.05 -13.31 2.82
C ARG A 24 9.76 -13.03 2.04
N HIS A 25 9.21 -14.04 1.39
CA HIS A 25 7.99 -13.92 0.61
C HIS A 25 6.81 -13.49 1.48
N ALA A 26 6.59 -14.14 2.63
CA ALA A 26 5.52 -13.78 3.56
C ALA A 26 5.61 -12.32 4.02
N ARG A 27 6.81 -11.83 4.35
CA ARG A 27 7.06 -10.43 4.72
C ARG A 27 6.84 -9.46 3.56
N ASN A 28 7.35 -9.78 2.38
CA ASN A 28 7.21 -8.92 1.21
C ASN A 28 5.75 -8.81 0.76
N THR A 29 5.01 -9.91 0.80
CA THR A 29 3.59 -9.95 0.44
C THR A 29 2.76 -9.08 1.36
N SER A 30 3.01 -9.09 2.67
CA SER A 30 2.29 -8.22 3.63
C SER A 30 2.61 -6.73 3.45
N VAL A 31 3.87 -6.39 3.17
CA VAL A 31 4.28 -5.00 2.88
C VAL A 31 3.64 -4.52 1.58
N ILE A 32 3.71 -5.31 0.52
CA ILE A 32 3.14 -4.97 -0.80
C ILE A 32 1.62 -4.84 -0.71
N SER A 33 0.93 -5.72 0.02
CA SER A 33 -0.52 -5.65 0.18
C SER A 33 -0.92 -4.38 0.95
N ARG A 34 -0.20 -4.02 2.01
CA ARG A 34 -0.41 -2.76 2.74
C ARG A 34 -0.24 -1.53 1.85
N LEU A 35 0.79 -1.52 1.00
CA LEU A 35 1.03 -0.44 0.05
C LEU A 35 -0.09 -0.33 -1.00
N LYS A 36 -0.54 -1.46 -1.56
CA LYS A 36 -1.68 -1.47 -2.51
C LYS A 36 -2.96 -0.96 -1.84
N THR A 37 -3.22 -1.35 -0.60
CA THR A 37 -4.41 -0.92 0.15
C THR A 37 -4.38 0.57 0.47
N THR A 38 -3.24 1.10 0.89
CA THR A 38 -3.07 2.54 1.13
C THR A 38 -3.16 3.36 -0.15
N GLU A 39 -2.65 2.85 -1.27
CA GLU A 39 -2.82 3.47 -2.59
C GLU A 39 -4.31 3.50 -3.03
N LYS A 40 -5.07 2.44 -2.78
CA LYS A 40 -6.53 2.42 -3.02
C LYS A 40 -7.25 3.46 -2.16
N LYS A 41 -6.89 3.58 -0.88
CA LYS A 41 -7.46 4.61 0.02
C LYS A 41 -7.15 6.02 -0.45
N PHE A 42 -5.93 6.27 -0.94
CA PHE A 42 -5.55 7.56 -1.52
C PHE A 42 -6.43 7.91 -2.72
N ARG A 43 -6.64 6.95 -3.64
CA ARG A 43 -7.53 7.16 -4.80
C ARG A 43 -8.96 7.47 -4.38
N ALA A 44 -9.51 6.75 -3.41
CA ALA A 44 -10.84 7.03 -2.88
C ALA A 44 -10.93 8.40 -2.20
N ALA A 45 -9.89 8.83 -1.49
CA ALA A 45 -9.86 10.14 -0.84
C ALA A 45 -9.79 11.31 -1.84
N LEU A 46 -9.14 11.11 -3.00
CA LEU A 46 -9.12 12.12 -4.05
C LEU A 46 -10.52 12.46 -4.58
N GLU A 47 -11.44 11.50 -4.62
CA GLU A 47 -12.84 11.72 -5.03
C GLU A 47 -13.63 12.54 -4.00
N VAL A 48 -13.27 12.45 -2.72
CA VAL A 48 -13.99 13.11 -1.62
C VAL A 48 -13.44 14.52 -1.38
N GLY A 49 -12.12 14.68 -1.39
CA GLY A 49 -11.48 15.97 -1.15
C GLY A 49 -9.96 15.92 -1.07
N VAL A 50 -9.33 17.00 -1.56
CA VAL A 50 -7.87 17.11 -1.69
C VAL A 50 -7.14 17.08 -0.34
N ASP A 51 -7.75 17.57 0.74
CA ASP A 51 -7.09 17.69 2.05
C ASP A 51 -6.88 16.33 2.72
N GLU A 52 -7.86 15.43 2.66
CA GLU A 52 -7.70 14.05 3.14
C GLU A 52 -6.68 13.28 2.30
N ALA A 53 -6.70 13.51 0.98
CA ALA A 53 -5.73 12.90 0.06
C ALA A 53 -4.29 13.33 0.36
N LYS A 54 -4.04 14.58 0.75
CA LYS A 54 -2.71 15.08 1.16
C LYS A 54 -2.17 14.36 2.40
N VAL A 55 -3.03 14.10 3.40
CA VAL A 55 -2.63 13.38 4.62
C VAL A 55 -2.25 11.93 4.29
N ILE A 56 -3.10 11.25 3.50
CA ILE A 56 -2.83 9.87 3.08
C ILE A 56 -1.57 9.82 2.21
N TYR A 57 -1.37 10.79 1.32
CA TYR A 57 -0.18 10.90 0.48
C TYR A 57 1.11 10.95 1.32
N LYS A 58 1.18 11.79 2.37
CA LYS A 58 2.35 11.84 3.27
C LYS A 58 2.64 10.48 3.92
N SER A 59 1.60 9.77 4.34
CA SER A 59 1.75 8.43 4.93
C SER A 59 2.25 7.40 3.90
N LEU A 60 1.76 7.49 2.66
CA LEU A 60 2.07 6.58 1.57
C LEU A 60 3.51 6.79 1.07
N THR A 61 3.97 8.03 0.94
CA THR A 61 5.35 8.34 0.55
C THR A 61 6.35 7.79 1.56
N SER A 62 6.10 7.99 2.87
CA SER A 62 6.93 7.42 3.93
C SER A 62 6.95 5.89 3.89
N ALA A 63 5.80 5.25 3.65
CA ALA A 63 5.72 3.79 3.54
C ALA A 63 6.47 3.25 2.30
N LEU A 64 6.40 3.94 1.16
CA LEU A 64 7.13 3.57 -0.06
C LEU A 64 8.65 3.64 0.15
N ASP A 65 9.13 4.69 0.82
CA ASP A 65 10.56 4.87 1.06
C ASP A 65 11.09 3.86 2.09
N LYS A 66 10.31 3.51 3.11
CA LYS A 66 10.64 2.41 4.03
C LYS A 66 10.70 1.06 3.31
N ALA A 67 9.74 0.78 2.43
CA ALA A 67 9.75 -0.45 1.64
C ALA A 67 10.95 -0.52 0.67
N ALA A 68 11.40 0.63 0.16
CA ALA A 68 12.61 0.71 -0.64
C ALA A 68 13.87 0.43 0.20
N LYS A 69 13.97 1.03 1.39
CA LYS A 69 15.09 0.80 2.32
C LYS A 69 15.19 -0.66 2.78
N GLN A 70 14.05 -1.34 2.92
CA GLN A 70 13.98 -2.78 3.25
C GLN A 70 14.25 -3.71 2.05
N GLY A 71 14.42 -3.17 0.83
CA GLY A 71 14.64 -3.97 -0.37
C GLY A 71 13.41 -4.71 -0.89
N VAL A 72 12.20 -4.38 -0.40
CA VAL A 72 10.94 -4.98 -0.87
C VAL A 72 10.56 -4.44 -2.25
N ILE A 73 10.83 -3.16 -2.50
CA ILE A 73 10.59 -2.47 -3.77
C ILE A 73 11.88 -1.79 -4.20
N HIS A 74 12.21 -1.82 -5.48
CA HIS A 74 13.39 -1.11 -5.98
C HIS A 74 13.25 0.42 -5.82
N LYS A 75 14.35 1.13 -5.54
CA LYS A 75 14.38 2.60 -5.38
C LYS A 75 13.67 3.35 -6.51
N ASN A 76 13.90 2.93 -7.76
CA ASN A 76 13.27 3.53 -8.94
C ASN A 76 11.76 3.23 -8.99
N ALA A 77 11.33 2.06 -8.54
CA ALA A 77 9.91 1.74 -8.48
C ALA A 77 9.18 2.58 -7.42
N ALA A 78 9.82 2.83 -6.27
CA ALA A 78 9.29 3.77 -5.27
C ALA A 78 9.24 5.21 -5.83
N ALA A 79 10.32 5.69 -6.46
CA ALA A 79 10.37 7.01 -7.08
C ALA A 79 9.30 7.21 -8.17
N ARG A 80 9.13 6.24 -9.07
CA ARG A 80 8.08 6.26 -10.11
C ARG A 80 6.68 6.34 -9.49
N LYS A 81 6.41 5.58 -8.42
CA LYS A 81 5.13 5.64 -7.72
C LYS A 81 4.91 7.00 -7.07
N LYS A 82 5.90 7.55 -6.38
CA LYS A 82 5.83 8.90 -5.79
C LYS A 82 5.51 9.97 -6.84
N SER A 83 6.24 9.96 -7.96
CA SER A 83 6.00 10.87 -9.09
C SER A 83 4.57 10.77 -9.61
N ARG A 84 4.10 9.56 -9.95
CA ARG A 84 2.72 9.35 -10.45
C ARG A 84 1.64 9.79 -9.48
N LEU A 85 1.82 9.54 -8.19
CA LEU A 85 0.87 9.95 -7.16
C LEU A 85 0.87 11.48 -6.98
N ASN A 86 2.03 12.11 -7.08
CA ASN A 86 2.15 13.56 -7.03
C ASN A 86 1.44 14.23 -8.21
N THR A 87 1.64 13.72 -9.44
CA THR A 87 0.93 14.21 -10.63
C THR A 87 -0.58 14.07 -10.48
N ARG A 88 -1.06 12.96 -9.90
CA ARG A 88 -2.50 12.77 -9.63
C ARG A 88 -3.03 13.74 -8.58
N LEU A 89 -2.27 14.00 -7.52
CA LEU A 89 -2.65 14.98 -6.50
C LEU A 89 -2.71 16.40 -7.09
N ALA A 90 -1.75 16.76 -7.94
CA ALA A 90 -1.72 18.04 -8.64
C ALA A 90 -2.87 18.16 -9.66
N GLY A 91 -3.13 17.12 -10.46
CA GLY A 91 -4.26 17.09 -11.39
C GLY A 91 -5.62 17.14 -10.70
N GLY A 92 -5.78 16.44 -9.57
CA GLY A 92 -6.97 16.54 -8.73
C GLY A 92 -7.12 17.91 -8.05
N ALA A 93 -6.01 18.56 -7.71
CA ALA A 93 -6.02 19.95 -7.25
C ALA A 93 -6.48 20.91 -8.35
N GLN A 94 -6.07 20.72 -9.61
CA GLN A 94 -6.53 21.54 -10.73
C GLN A 94 -8.04 21.35 -11.02
N ALA A 95 -8.57 20.13 -10.86
CA ALA A 95 -10.01 19.88 -10.95
C ALA A 95 -10.81 20.54 -9.80
N ALA A 96 -10.24 20.60 -8.58
CA ALA A 96 -10.88 21.24 -7.43
C ALA A 96 -10.87 22.78 -7.48
N VAL A 97 -9.96 23.41 -8.24
CA VAL A 97 -9.98 24.88 -8.46
C VAL A 97 -11.23 25.31 -9.26
N VAL A 98 -11.88 24.39 -9.99
CA VAL A 98 -13.13 24.63 -10.72
C VAL A 98 -14.39 24.31 -9.86
N ALA A 99 -14.27 23.55 -8.78
CA ALA A 99 -15.40 23.15 -7.93
C ALA A 99 -15.07 23.25 -6.42
N LYS A 100 -15.50 24.35 -5.79
CA LYS A 100 -15.38 24.59 -4.34
C LYS A 100 -16.09 23.47 -3.53
N PRO A 101 -15.44 22.74 -2.61
CA PRO A 101 -16.11 21.68 -1.87
C PRO A 101 -16.88 22.22 -0.65
N LYS A 102 -18.18 21.86 -0.56
CA LYS A 102 -19.10 22.21 0.53
C LYS A 102 -18.69 21.53 1.83
N LYS A 103 -18.48 22.31 2.90
CA LYS A 103 -18.02 21.92 4.25
C LYS A 103 -18.94 20.92 5.01
N THR A 104 -20.00 20.41 4.38
CA THR A 104 -21.06 19.62 5.02
C THR A 104 -20.78 18.11 5.06
N ALA A 105 -19.90 17.57 4.22
CA ALA A 105 -19.68 16.12 4.13
C ALA A 105 -18.77 15.55 5.24
N VAL A 106 -17.81 16.34 5.74
CA VAL A 106 -16.78 15.90 6.70
C VAL A 106 -17.38 15.53 8.07
N LYS A 107 -18.45 16.21 8.51
CA LYS A 107 -19.11 15.92 9.80
C LYS A 107 -19.80 14.53 9.81
N LYS A 108 -20.27 14.03 8.67
CA LYS A 108 -21.06 12.78 8.60
C LYS A 108 -20.20 11.51 8.63
N VAL A 109 -18.96 11.58 8.11
CA VAL A 109 -18.02 10.43 8.08
C VAL A 109 -17.39 10.20 9.45
N VAL A 110 -17.03 11.28 10.17
CA VAL A 110 -16.45 11.19 11.52
C VAL A 110 -17.48 10.70 12.55
N ALA A 111 -18.76 11.07 12.39
CA ALA A 111 -19.85 10.55 13.23
C ALA A 111 -20.06 9.04 13.06
N LYS A 112 -19.93 8.51 11.83
CA LYS A 112 -20.09 7.07 11.55
C LYS A 112 -18.92 6.22 12.07
N ALA A 113 -17.72 6.80 12.16
CA ALA A 113 -16.54 6.13 12.72
C ALA A 113 -16.56 6.02 14.25
N LYS A 114 -17.08 7.04 14.96
CA LYS A 114 -17.23 7.00 16.43
C LYS A 114 -18.32 6.02 16.90
N ALA A 115 -19.37 5.78 16.11
CA ALA A 115 -20.47 4.87 16.47
C ALA A 115 -20.10 3.37 16.42
N LYS A 116 -19.00 2.99 15.77
CA LYS A 116 -18.59 1.59 15.59
C LYS A 116 -17.56 1.09 16.62
N LEU A 117 -17.19 1.92 17.60
CA LEU A 117 -16.28 1.56 18.68
C LEU A 117 -17.06 1.50 20.02
N LYS A 118 -17.93 0.51 20.18
CA LYS A 118 -18.40 0.14 21.52
C LYS A 118 -17.37 -0.82 22.14
N PRO A 119 -16.91 -0.61 23.38
CA PRO A 119 -16.04 -1.57 24.04
C PRO A 119 -16.81 -2.88 24.21
N ARG A 120 -16.25 -3.99 23.73
CA ARG A 120 -16.74 -5.33 24.09
C ARG A 120 -16.57 -5.45 25.61
N LYS A 121 -17.68 -5.38 26.35
CA LYS A 121 -17.72 -5.67 27.79
C LYS A 121 -17.45 -7.17 27.97
N LYS A 122 -16.60 -7.47 28.96
CA LYS A 122 -16.11 -8.75 29.51
C LYS A 122 -16.48 -10.02 28.75
#